data_AF-A0A545AJ90-F1
#
_entry.id   AF-A0A545AJ90-F1
#
_cell.length_a   1.000
_cell.length_b   1.000
_cell.length_c   1.000
_cell.angle_alpha   90.00
_cell.angle_beta   90.00
_cell.angle_gamma   90.00
#
_symmetry.space_group_name_H-M   'P 1'
#
loop_
_entity.id
_entity.type
_entity.pdbx_description
1 polymer ?
#
loop_
_entity_poly.entity_id
_entity_poly.type
_entity_poly.pdbx_seq_one_letter_code
_entity_poly.pdbx_strand_id
1 'polypeptide(L)'
;MPTFDVPWYQSAPFAEGPKAWPVAVFTVIFGIFGAISAARRADDARALGLPSGRYWAVFGGALVGSFAIWTLAFGLLVAVWLPGYIESASTVMTTAQLEQEIEASSAAGVAVSEADCVEESVNPDGTGYYDCQIAFGDGESLSYRISVNHDGTWAEVVR
;
A
#
# COMPACT_ATOMS: atom_id res chain seq x y z
N MET A 1 -11.05 77.40 28.82
CA MET A 1 -10.03 76.52 28.22
C MET A 1 -10.69 75.75 27.08
N PRO A 2 -10.30 75.97 25.82
CA PRO A 2 -10.88 75.25 24.70
C PRO A 2 -10.21 73.87 24.56
N THR A 3 -11.04 72.84 24.40
CA THR A 3 -10.63 71.47 24.08
C THR A 3 -10.31 71.38 22.58
N PHE A 4 -9.09 70.98 22.24
CA PHE A 4 -8.68 70.68 20.87
C PHE A 4 -9.11 69.25 20.52
N ASP A 5 -10.21 69.10 19.79
CA ASP A 5 -10.57 67.85 19.12
C ASP A 5 -9.69 67.66 17.88
N VAL A 6 -8.85 66.63 17.88
CA VAL A 6 -7.95 66.30 16.76
C VAL A 6 -8.68 65.33 15.82
N PRO A 7 -9.17 65.72 14.63
CA PRO A 7 -10.14 64.92 13.86
C PRO A 7 -9.55 63.77 13.03
N TRP A 8 -8.24 63.50 13.09
CA TRP A 8 -7.57 62.78 12.00
C TRP A 8 -6.86 61.47 12.37
N TYR A 9 -7.01 60.93 13.59
CA TYR A 9 -6.53 59.57 13.88
C TYR A 9 -7.57 58.52 13.44
N GLN A 10 -7.89 58.49 12.16
CA GLN A 10 -8.50 57.32 11.54
C GLN A 10 -7.37 56.30 11.34
N SER A 11 -7.26 55.33 12.26
CA SER A 11 -6.48 54.13 12.02
C SER A 11 -7.00 53.51 10.72
N ALA A 12 -6.23 53.65 9.64
CA ALA A 12 -6.54 53.01 8.37
C ALA A 12 -6.80 51.52 8.67
N PRO A 13 -7.91 50.93 8.19
CA PRO A 13 -8.17 49.52 8.39
C PRO A 13 -6.96 48.76 7.88
N PHE A 14 -6.37 47.90 8.73
CA PHE A 14 -5.25 47.05 8.34
C PHE A 14 -5.60 46.40 7.02
N ALA A 15 -4.87 46.74 5.96
CA ALA A 15 -5.11 46.16 4.64
C ALA A 15 -4.97 44.65 4.79
N GLU A 16 -6.10 43.96 4.75
CA GLU A 16 -6.17 42.53 5.01
C GLU A 16 -5.54 41.83 3.80
N GLY A 17 -4.25 41.45 3.94
CA GLY A 17 -3.51 40.82 2.87
C GLY A 17 -4.19 39.54 2.36
N PRO A 18 -3.93 39.13 1.11
CA PRO A 18 -4.58 37.98 0.51
C PRO A 18 -4.45 36.74 1.40
N LYS A 19 -5.57 36.06 1.64
CA LYS A 19 -5.66 34.94 2.57
C LYS A 19 -4.70 33.82 2.17
N ALA A 20 -3.91 33.31 3.13
CA ALA A 20 -2.89 32.28 2.89
C ALA A 20 -3.45 30.85 2.81
N TRP A 21 -4.68 30.61 3.29
CA TRP A 21 -5.31 29.28 3.35
C TRP A 21 -5.40 28.53 2.00
N PRO A 22 -5.63 29.17 0.83
CA PRO A 22 -5.73 28.45 -0.43
C PRO A 22 -4.39 27.88 -0.88
N VAL A 23 -3.26 28.45 -0.44
CA VAL A 23 -1.91 27.91 -0.71
C VAL A 23 -1.72 26.60 0.03
N ALA A 24 -2.14 26.54 1.31
CA ALA A 24 -2.03 25.34 2.11
C ALA A 24 -2.86 24.18 1.52
N VAL A 25 -4.13 24.43 1.17
CA VAL A 25 -5.00 23.39 0.59
C VAL A 25 -4.47 22.87 -0.75
N PHE A 26 -4.02 23.76 -1.64
CA PHE A 26 -3.43 23.33 -2.92
C PHE A 26 -2.14 22.54 -2.74
N THR A 27 -1.30 22.92 -1.78
CA THR A 27 -0.04 22.21 -1.51
C THR A 27 -0.29 20.84 -0.90
N VAL A 28 -1.32 20.70 -0.05
CA VAL A 28 -1.69 19.40 0.51
C VAL A 28 -2.18 18.43 -0.56
N ILE A 29 -2.98 18.90 -1.53
CA ILE A 29 -3.58 18.07 -2.56
C ILE A 29 -2.61 17.79 -3.72
N PHE A 30 -1.88 18.80 -4.19
CA PHE A 30 -1.06 18.71 -5.40
C PHE A 30 0.45 18.67 -5.12
N GLY A 31 0.86 18.62 -3.85
CA GLY A 31 2.26 18.53 -3.45
C GLY A 31 3.09 19.71 -3.96
N ILE A 32 4.14 19.41 -4.73
CA ILE A 32 5.12 20.39 -5.23
C ILE A 32 4.50 21.47 -6.14
N PHE A 33 3.37 21.16 -6.80
CA PHE A 33 2.66 22.14 -7.64
C PHE A 33 2.06 23.30 -6.81
N GLY A 34 1.95 23.17 -5.49
CA GLY A 34 1.62 24.28 -4.59
C GLY A 34 2.61 25.45 -4.66
N ALA A 35 3.84 25.22 -5.12
CA ALA A 35 4.86 26.26 -5.27
C ALA A 35 4.44 27.36 -6.25
N ILE A 36 3.66 27.03 -7.29
CA ILE A 36 3.16 28.00 -8.28
C ILE A 36 2.16 28.97 -7.62
N SER A 37 1.31 28.47 -6.73
CA SER A 37 0.35 29.28 -5.98
C SER A 37 1.05 30.18 -4.96
N ALA A 38 2.10 29.67 -4.29
CA ALA A 38 2.92 30.44 -3.37
C ALA A 38 3.70 31.56 -4.10
N ALA A 39 4.27 31.26 -5.28
CA ALA A 39 5.00 32.22 -6.10
C ALA A 39 4.10 33.40 -6.52
N ARG A 40 2.92 33.11 -7.10
CA ARG A 40 1.97 34.15 -7.53
C ARG A 40 1.57 35.09 -6.40
N ARG A 41 1.23 34.55 -5.22
CA ARG A 41 0.84 35.36 -4.07
C ARG A 41 2.00 36.09 -3.40
N ALA A 42 3.21 35.55 -3.47
CA ALA A 42 4.40 36.24 -3.01
C ALA A 42 4.70 37.47 -3.87
N ASP A 43 4.49 37.39 -5.18
CA ASP A 43 4.66 38.51 -6.11
C ASP A 43 3.59 39.60 -5.91
N ASP A 44 2.32 39.22 -5.71
CA ASP A 44 1.25 40.17 -5.35
C ASP A 44 1.56 40.90 -4.02
N ALA A 45 2.09 40.18 -3.02
CA ALA A 45 2.47 40.77 -1.74
C ALA A 45 3.67 41.72 -1.86
N ARG A 46 4.64 41.40 -2.73
CA ARG A 46 5.77 42.29 -3.05
C ARG A 46 5.31 43.57 -3.72
N ALA A 47 4.33 43.49 -4.63
CA ALA A 47 3.74 44.66 -5.27
C ALA A 47 3.09 45.62 -4.25
N LEU A 48 2.65 45.09 -3.10
CA LEU A 48 2.05 45.86 -1.99
C LEU A 48 3.06 46.26 -0.89
N GLY A 49 4.36 45.99 -1.07
CA GLY A 49 5.39 46.31 -0.06
C GLY A 49 5.34 45.44 1.20
N LEU A 50 4.64 44.31 1.16
CA LEU A 50 4.48 43.40 2.29
C LEU A 50 5.58 42.30 2.29
N PRO A 51 5.97 41.76 3.46
CA PRO A 51 7.00 40.74 3.55
C PRO A 51 6.56 39.42 2.90
N SER A 52 7.29 38.99 1.85
CA SER A 52 7.00 37.78 1.08
C SER A 52 7.32 36.48 1.82
N GLY A 53 8.16 36.53 2.86
CA GLY A 53 8.64 35.34 3.59
C GLY A 53 7.52 34.52 4.25
N ARG A 54 6.42 35.16 4.64
CA ARG A 54 5.29 34.48 5.32
C ARG A 54 4.62 33.44 4.41
N TYR A 55 4.54 33.69 3.11
CA TYR A 55 3.90 32.76 2.16
C TYR A 55 4.75 31.52 1.91
N TRP A 56 6.07 31.67 1.85
CA TRP A 56 7.00 30.56 1.72
C TRP A 56 7.07 29.68 2.98
N ALA A 57 6.97 30.28 4.17
CA ALA A 57 6.86 29.52 5.42
C ALA A 57 5.59 28.66 5.46
N VAL A 58 4.45 29.20 5.05
CA VAL A 58 3.18 28.45 4.97
C VAL A 58 3.25 27.35 3.93
N PHE A 59 3.82 27.62 2.75
CA PHE A 59 4.05 26.60 1.72
C PHE A 59 4.94 25.46 2.24
N GLY A 60 6.11 25.79 2.81
CA GLY A 60 7.04 24.80 3.35
C GLY A 60 6.41 23.95 4.46
N GLY A 61 5.67 24.56 5.38
CA GLY A 61 4.95 23.83 6.43
C GLY A 61 3.86 22.90 5.87
N ALA A 62 3.06 23.37 4.90
CA ALA A 62 2.04 22.56 4.24
C ALA A 62 2.65 21.40 3.44
N LEU A 63 3.80 21.62 2.79
CA LEU A 63 4.50 20.59 2.03
C LEU A 63 5.01 19.48 2.94
N VAL A 64 5.67 19.81 4.05
CA VAL A 64 6.16 18.83 5.04
C VAL A 64 5.00 18.06 5.66
N GLY A 65 3.92 18.76 6.04
CA GLY A 65 2.71 18.12 6.56
C GLY A 65 2.06 17.17 5.56
N SER A 66 1.93 17.58 4.30
CA SER A 66 1.41 16.75 3.22
C SER A 66 2.27 15.50 3.01
N PHE A 67 3.59 15.65 2.95
CA PHE A 67 4.51 14.54 2.79
C PHE A 67 4.39 13.52 3.93
N ALA A 68 4.30 13.99 5.18
CA ALA A 68 4.12 13.12 6.34
C ALA A 68 2.79 12.34 6.27
N ILE A 69 1.69 13.01 5.93
CA ILE A 69 0.36 12.39 5.80
C ILE A 69 0.34 11.36 4.67
N TRP A 70 0.84 11.71 3.48
CA TRP A 70 0.87 10.80 2.33
C TRP A 70 1.79 9.61 2.54
N THR A 71 2.95 9.81 3.16
CA THR A 71 3.87 8.70 3.48
C THR A 71 3.21 7.74 4.47
N LEU A 72 2.53 8.25 5.49
CA LEU A 72 1.81 7.42 6.46
C LEU A 72 0.64 6.67 5.79
N ALA A 73 -0.17 7.37 4.98
CA ALA A 73 -1.29 6.77 4.28
C ALA A 73 -0.83 5.68 3.29
N PHE A 74 0.21 5.96 2.50
CA PHE A 74 0.78 4.98 1.59
C PHE A 74 1.42 3.81 2.33
N GLY A 75 2.14 4.07 3.42
CA GLY A 75 2.72 3.02 4.27
C GLY A 75 1.65 2.11 4.85
N LEU A 76 0.53 2.66 5.32
CA LEU A 76 -0.62 1.88 5.79
C LEU A 76 -1.26 1.07 4.66
N LEU A 77 -1.44 1.67 3.48
CA LEU A 77 -1.94 0.95 2.31
C LEU A 77 -1.05 -0.24 1.95
N VAL A 78 0.27 -0.03 1.86
CA VAL A 78 1.22 -1.12 1.61
C VAL A 78 1.16 -2.16 2.72
N ALA A 79 1.17 -1.76 3.99
CA ALA A 79 1.14 -2.71 5.11
C ALA A 79 -0.12 -3.60 5.12
N VAL A 80 -1.28 -3.06 4.70
CA VAL A 80 -2.54 -3.80 4.66
C VAL A 80 -2.67 -4.66 3.40
N TRP A 81 -2.29 -4.13 2.23
CA TRP A 81 -2.54 -4.78 0.94
C TRP A 81 -1.42 -5.71 0.49
N LEU A 82 -0.19 -5.45 0.90
CA LEU A 82 0.97 -6.24 0.45
C LEU A 82 0.94 -7.71 0.94
N PRO A 83 0.52 -8.03 2.18
CA PRO A 83 0.47 -9.43 2.64
C PRO A 83 -0.44 -10.32 1.77
N GLY A 84 -1.65 -9.85 1.44
CA GLY A 84 -2.57 -10.60 0.58
C GLY A 84 -2.06 -10.80 -0.85
N TYR A 85 -1.24 -9.86 -1.35
CA TYR A 85 -0.60 -10.01 -2.66
C TYR A 85 0.55 -11.02 -2.63
N ILE A 86 1.35 -11.04 -1.55
CA ILE A 86 2.46 -11.97 -1.40
C ILE A 86 1.96 -13.40 -1.18
N GLU A 87 0.93 -13.60 -0.35
CA GLU A 87 0.31 -14.93 -0.15
C GLU A 87 -0.24 -15.54 -1.44
N SER A 88 -0.68 -14.69 -2.38
CA SER A 88 -1.16 -15.13 -3.70
C SER A 88 -0.03 -15.38 -4.71
N ALA A 89 1.17 -14.85 -4.47
CA ALA A 89 2.29 -14.89 -5.42
C ALA A 89 3.41 -15.85 -5.00
N SER A 90 3.48 -16.22 -3.71
CA SER A 90 4.36 -17.29 -3.23
C SER A 90 3.58 -18.59 -3.08
N THR A 91 3.12 -19.13 -4.21
CA THR A 91 2.61 -20.51 -4.31
C THR A 91 3.78 -21.48 -4.28
N VAL A 92 4.68 -21.34 -3.30
CA VAL A 92 5.64 -22.39 -2.99
C VAL A 92 4.83 -23.44 -2.26
N MET A 93 4.29 -24.38 -3.03
CA MET A 93 3.49 -25.46 -2.50
C MET A 93 4.42 -26.36 -1.69
N THR A 94 4.35 -26.25 -0.37
CA THR A 94 5.14 -27.12 0.50
C THR A 94 4.58 -28.54 0.47
N THR A 95 5.39 -29.54 0.80
CA THR A 95 4.92 -30.94 0.92
C THR A 95 3.68 -31.04 1.80
N ALA A 96 3.69 -30.38 2.97
CA ALA A 96 2.56 -30.36 3.89
C ALA A 96 1.28 -29.71 3.29
N GLN A 97 1.43 -28.70 2.42
CA GLN A 97 0.28 -28.11 1.73
C GLN A 97 -0.28 -29.04 0.67
N LEU A 98 0.58 -29.72 -0.10
CA LEU A 98 0.18 -30.73 -1.07
C LEU A 98 -0.57 -31.88 -0.39
N GLU A 99 -0.06 -32.39 0.74
CA GLU A 99 -0.71 -33.44 1.52
C GLU A 99 -2.11 -33.03 1.98
N GLN A 100 -2.24 -31.82 2.55
CA GLN A 100 -3.52 -31.30 3.01
C GLN A 100 -4.52 -31.10 1.87
N GLU A 101 -4.05 -30.66 0.70
CA GLU A 101 -4.90 -30.47 -0.47
C GLU A 101 -5.36 -31.81 -1.07
N ILE A 102 -4.49 -32.82 -1.11
CA ILE A 102 -4.84 -34.20 -1.51
C ILE A 102 -5.94 -34.75 -0.58
N GLU A 103 -5.78 -34.63 0.73
CA GLU A 103 -6.78 -35.06 1.71
C GLU A 103 -8.12 -34.34 1.52
N ALA A 104 -8.08 -33.01 1.31
CA ALA A 104 -9.26 -32.19 1.06
C ALA A 104 -9.94 -32.48 -0.29
N SER A 105 -9.18 -32.95 -1.28
CA SER A 105 -9.67 -33.26 -2.63
C SER A 105 -10.36 -34.62 -2.77
N SER A 106 -10.56 -35.34 -1.66
CA SER A 106 -11.25 -36.64 -1.62
C SER A 106 -12.60 -36.60 -2.35
N ALA A 107 -12.61 -37.09 -3.59
CA ALA A 107 -13.79 -37.12 -4.44
C ALA A 107 -14.79 -38.18 -3.94
N ALA A 108 -16.08 -37.95 -4.19
CA ALA A 108 -17.19 -38.79 -3.73
C ALA A 108 -17.03 -40.26 -4.19
N GLY A 109 -16.44 -41.09 -3.35
CA GLY A 109 -16.26 -42.52 -3.61
C GLY A 109 -15.01 -43.12 -2.96
N VAL A 110 -13.96 -42.33 -2.74
CA VAL A 110 -12.70 -42.81 -2.14
C VAL A 110 -12.21 -41.76 -1.16
N ALA A 111 -12.34 -42.03 0.14
CA ALA A 111 -11.83 -41.17 1.18
C ALA A 111 -10.31 -41.38 1.32
N VAL A 112 -9.53 -40.34 1.09
CA VAL A 112 -8.10 -40.32 1.46
C VAL A 112 -8.03 -40.13 2.97
N SER A 113 -7.32 -41.02 3.68
CA SER A 113 -7.14 -40.95 5.12
C SER A 113 -5.84 -40.26 5.52
N GLU A 114 -4.79 -40.41 4.70
CA GLU A 114 -3.46 -39.87 4.94
C GLU A 114 -2.71 -39.78 3.60
N ALA A 115 -1.91 -38.75 3.42
CA ALA A 115 -0.97 -38.63 2.31
C ALA A 115 0.42 -38.26 2.85
N ASP A 116 1.45 -38.99 2.41
CA ASP A 116 2.86 -38.72 2.74
C ASP A 116 3.62 -38.48 1.44
N CYS A 117 4.15 -37.27 1.24
CA CYS A 117 4.79 -36.85 0.00
C CYS A 117 6.28 -36.54 0.19
N VAL A 118 7.12 -37.14 -0.66
CA VAL A 118 8.57 -36.92 -0.68
C VAL A 118 8.99 -36.23 -1.97
N GLU A 119 9.86 -35.23 -1.84
CA GLU A 119 10.44 -34.48 -2.96
C GLU A 119 11.40 -35.40 -3.77
N GLU A 120 11.12 -35.62 -5.06
CA GLU A 120 12.03 -36.36 -5.96
C GLU A 120 12.92 -35.39 -6.74
N SER A 121 12.30 -34.41 -7.40
CA SER A 121 13.00 -33.39 -8.19
C SER A 121 12.24 -32.07 -8.13
N VAL A 122 12.40 -31.38 -7.00
CA VAL A 122 11.69 -30.14 -6.67
C VAL A 122 12.65 -28.96 -6.77
N ASN A 123 12.19 -27.92 -7.45
CA ASN A 123 12.87 -26.64 -7.58
C ASN A 123 12.71 -25.81 -6.29
N PRO A 124 13.55 -24.78 -6.06
CA PRO A 124 13.44 -23.92 -4.88
C PRO A 124 12.11 -23.16 -4.75
N ASP A 125 11.30 -23.12 -5.80
CA ASP A 125 9.97 -22.52 -5.82
C ASP A 125 8.83 -23.52 -5.54
N GLY A 126 9.14 -24.77 -5.19
CA GLY A 126 8.15 -25.82 -4.90
C GLY A 126 7.55 -26.49 -6.13
N THR A 127 8.06 -26.19 -7.34
CA THR A 127 7.62 -26.88 -8.56
C THR A 127 8.47 -28.10 -8.83
N GLY A 128 7.88 -29.14 -9.42
CA GLY A 128 8.62 -30.36 -9.76
C GLY A 128 7.82 -31.62 -9.53
N TYR A 129 8.52 -32.70 -9.21
CA TYR A 129 7.91 -34.02 -8.99
C TYR A 129 8.01 -34.45 -7.53
N TYR A 130 6.87 -34.92 -7.02
CA TYR A 130 6.71 -35.49 -5.70
C TYR A 130 6.26 -36.94 -5.86
N ASP A 131 6.89 -37.84 -5.12
CA ASP A 131 6.40 -39.21 -4.98
C ASP A 131 5.58 -39.26 -3.68
N CYS A 132 4.28 -39.47 -3.82
CA CYS A 132 3.33 -39.47 -2.71
C CYS A 132 2.79 -40.88 -2.46
N GLN A 133 2.76 -41.29 -1.20
CA GLN A 133 2.07 -42.49 -0.74
C GLN A 133 0.72 -42.07 -0.15
N ILE A 134 -0.36 -42.45 -0.81
CA ILE A 134 -1.72 -42.11 -0.39
C ILE A 134 -2.34 -43.34 0.26
N ALA A 135 -2.78 -43.20 1.51
CA ALA A 135 -3.57 -44.20 2.22
C ALA A 135 -5.05 -43.86 2.09
N PHE A 136 -5.85 -44.86 1.77
CA PHE A 136 -7.29 -44.75 1.61
C PHE A 136 -8.02 -45.32 2.83
N GLY A 137 -9.27 -44.89 3.02
CA GLY A 137 -10.10 -45.30 4.16
C GLY A 137 -10.43 -46.80 4.21
N ASP A 138 -10.17 -47.55 3.13
CA ASP A 138 -10.26 -49.02 3.09
C ASP A 138 -8.98 -49.73 3.58
N GLY A 139 -7.94 -48.96 3.91
CA GLY A 139 -6.64 -49.46 4.34
C GLY A 139 -5.68 -49.79 3.20
N GLU A 140 -6.08 -49.60 1.93
CA GLU A 140 -5.17 -49.70 0.81
C GLU A 140 -4.24 -48.48 0.76
N SER A 141 -3.00 -48.70 0.30
CA SER A 141 -2.04 -47.62 0.09
C SER A 141 -1.42 -47.77 -1.29
N LEU A 142 -1.49 -46.69 -2.08
CA LEU A 142 -0.95 -46.63 -3.44
C LEU A 142 0.05 -45.48 -3.54
N SER A 143 1.12 -45.71 -4.32
CA SER A 143 2.13 -44.70 -4.60
C SER A 143 1.83 -44.01 -5.93
N TYR A 144 1.73 -42.69 -5.89
CA TYR A 144 1.50 -41.83 -7.04
C TYR A 144 2.66 -40.86 -7.23
N ARG A 145 2.94 -40.53 -8.48
CA ARG A 145 3.84 -39.44 -8.83
C ARG A 145 3.02 -38.22 -9.21
N ILE A 146 3.22 -37.13 -8.51
CA ILE A 146 2.48 -35.88 -8.69
C ILE A 146 3.44 -34.83 -9.24
N SER A 147 3.04 -34.16 -10.33
CA SER A 147 3.76 -33.01 -10.86
C SER A 147 3.08 -31.72 -10.41
N VAL A 148 3.82 -30.80 -9.81
CA VAL A 148 3.36 -29.48 -9.38
C VAL A 148 3.92 -28.42 -10.33
N ASN A 149 3.02 -27.64 -10.93
CA ASN A 149 3.34 -26.56 -11.87
C ASN A 149 3.57 -25.21 -11.16
N HIS A 150 4.15 -24.24 -11.87
CA HIS A 150 4.37 -22.88 -11.36
C HIS A 150 3.10 -22.10 -11.02
N ASP A 151 1.94 -22.52 -11.52
CA ASP A 151 0.63 -21.93 -11.20
C ASP A 151 -0.02 -22.57 -9.95
N GLY A 152 0.68 -23.49 -9.27
CA GLY A 152 0.18 -24.23 -8.12
C GLY A 152 -0.78 -25.37 -8.48
N THR A 153 -1.05 -25.60 -9.78
CA THR A 153 -1.84 -26.75 -10.19
C THR A 153 -1.00 -28.03 -10.11
N TRP A 154 -1.62 -29.11 -9.68
CA TRP A 154 -0.99 -30.42 -9.62
C TRP A 154 -1.76 -31.43 -10.49
N ALA A 155 -1.02 -32.37 -11.07
CA ALA A 155 -1.57 -33.43 -11.89
C ALA A 155 -0.91 -34.76 -11.54
N GLU A 156 -1.72 -35.82 -11.55
CA GLU A 156 -1.21 -37.19 -11.44
C GLU A 156 -0.48 -37.56 -12.73
N VAL A 157 0.77 -38.00 -12.60
CA VAL A 157 1.52 -38.61 -13.68
C VAL A 157 1.37 -40.11 -13.55
N VAL A 158 0.36 -40.66 -14.22
CA VAL A 158 0.11 -42.11 -14.29
C VAL A 158 1.34 -42.79 -14.89
N ARG A 159 1.91 -43.75 -14.16
CA ARG A 159 3.08 -44.52 -14.57
C ARG A 159 2.72 -45.63 -15.56
#